data_AF-A0A2H0S1A4-F1
#
_entry.id   AF-A0A2H0S1A4-F1
#
_cell.length_a   1.000
_cell.length_b   1.000
_cell.length_c   1.000
_cell.angle_alpha   90.00
_cell.angle_beta   90.00
_cell.angle_gamma   90.00
#
_symmetry.space_group_name_H-M   'P 1'
#
loop_
_entity.id
_entity.type
_entity.pdbx_description
1 polymer ?
#
loop_
_entity_poly.entity_id
_entity_poly.type
_entity_poly.pdbx_seq_one_letter_code
_entity_poly.pdbx_strand_id
1 'polypeptide(L)'
;MKRLLSSFALLLLLTACGSSSVSYDVQTNTDDAEVQSALLAASLRVVERRMASLGEPVLDLNMEQNGEGNTLYVEAQEQAALDILSDLLSAPFDLQVMKQATVEEADQVVEGHGGFKQVGINQDDIMWLSASEEPGGKGRVTITFSEEGRGKMGKLFKENKGKFIGIFVRSQLVSKLLVETDELKDDIVITDIPTVQLAHVFADDVNVGIHMTFRPLP
;
A
#
# COMPACT_ATOMS: atom_id res chain seq x y z
N MET A 1 -53.24 -53.23 -11.41
CA MET A 1 -51.82 -53.12 -11.01
C MET A 1 -50.94 -53.13 -12.26
N LYS A 2 -50.24 -52.04 -12.57
CA LYS A 2 -48.91 -52.05 -13.21
C LYS A 2 -48.39 -50.60 -13.22
N ARG A 3 -47.21 -50.44 -12.62
CA ARG A 3 -46.63 -49.20 -12.10
C ARG A 3 -46.00 -48.36 -13.21
N LEU A 4 -46.03 -47.05 -12.98
CA LEU A 4 -45.20 -46.04 -13.60
C LEU A 4 -43.71 -46.39 -13.45
N LEU A 5 -42.92 -46.10 -14.48
CA LEU A 5 -41.49 -45.89 -14.41
C LEU A 5 -41.16 -44.65 -15.25
N SER A 6 -41.28 -43.49 -14.64
CA SER A 6 -40.66 -42.25 -15.12
C SER A 6 -39.15 -42.35 -14.91
N SER A 7 -38.40 -42.40 -16.01
CA SER A 7 -36.95 -42.22 -15.99
C SER A 7 -36.64 -40.75 -15.69
N PHE A 8 -36.18 -40.48 -14.47
CA PHE A 8 -35.61 -39.20 -14.07
C PHE A 8 -34.19 -39.11 -14.63
N ALA A 9 -34.00 -38.37 -15.72
CA ALA A 9 -32.69 -38.02 -16.23
C ALA A 9 -32.07 -36.97 -15.29
N LEU A 10 -31.19 -37.43 -14.40
CA LEU A 10 -30.38 -36.55 -13.56
C LEU A 10 -29.25 -35.97 -14.43
N LEU A 11 -29.51 -34.81 -15.03
CA LEU A 11 -28.47 -33.97 -15.63
C LEU A 11 -27.59 -33.46 -14.49
N LEU A 12 -26.44 -34.12 -14.30
CA LEU A 12 -25.30 -33.56 -13.60
C LEU A 12 -24.86 -32.31 -14.36
N LEU A 13 -25.34 -31.14 -13.92
CA LEU A 13 -24.74 -29.87 -14.25
C LEU A 13 -23.33 -29.91 -13.67
N LEU A 14 -22.36 -30.27 -14.51
CA LEU A 14 -20.97 -29.90 -14.33
C LEU A 14 -20.96 -28.37 -14.30
N THR A 15 -21.04 -27.78 -13.11
CA THR A 15 -20.59 -26.40 -12.92
C THR A 15 -19.14 -26.43 -13.34
N ALA A 16 -18.83 -25.86 -14.50
CA ALA A 16 -17.46 -25.55 -14.84
C ALA A 16 -16.95 -24.68 -13.69
N CYS A 17 -16.06 -25.24 -12.85
CA CYS A 17 -15.19 -24.45 -11.99
C CYS A 17 -14.26 -23.69 -12.94
N GLY A 18 -14.77 -22.64 -13.57
CA GLY A 18 -13.97 -21.72 -14.35
C GLY A 18 -13.23 -20.81 -13.38
N SER A 19 -11.94 -20.62 -13.61
CA SER A 19 -11.23 -19.49 -13.04
C SER A 19 -11.71 -18.20 -13.70
N SER A 20 -11.53 -17.10 -12.98
CA SER A 20 -11.79 -15.74 -13.47
C SER A 20 -10.47 -14.99 -13.54
N SER A 21 -10.38 -13.99 -14.40
CA SER A 21 -9.17 -13.16 -14.51
C SER A 21 -9.49 -11.70 -14.79
N VAL A 22 -8.53 -10.85 -14.44
CA VAL A 22 -8.58 -9.39 -14.63
C VAL A 22 -7.21 -8.92 -15.08
N SER A 23 -7.18 -7.94 -15.97
CA SER A 23 -5.94 -7.28 -16.41
C SER A 23 -5.97 -5.80 -16.09
N TYR A 24 -4.80 -5.21 -15.85
CA TYR A 24 -4.65 -3.79 -15.55
C TYR A 24 -3.60 -3.15 -16.46
N ASP A 25 -3.88 -1.94 -16.95
CA ASP A 25 -2.85 -1.01 -17.39
C ASP A 25 -2.15 -0.45 -16.15
N VAL A 26 -0.82 -0.53 -16.14
CA VAL A 26 0.02 -0.17 -14.99
C VAL A 26 0.99 0.95 -15.38
N GLN A 27 0.79 2.11 -14.75
CA GLN A 27 1.58 3.30 -15.00
C GLN A 27 2.46 3.60 -13.79
N THR A 28 3.71 4.01 -14.05
CA THR A 28 4.64 4.48 -13.03
C THR A 28 4.79 6.00 -13.14
N ASN A 29 5.08 6.69 -12.04
CA ASN A 29 5.35 8.14 -12.05
C ASN A 29 6.85 8.48 -12.07
N THR A 30 7.71 7.53 -12.46
CA THR A 30 9.17 7.68 -12.52
C THR A 30 9.68 7.18 -13.86
N ASP A 31 10.71 7.84 -14.40
CA ASP A 31 11.38 7.44 -15.64
C ASP A 31 12.65 6.61 -15.38
N ASP A 32 13.02 6.40 -14.11
CA ASP A 32 14.19 5.61 -13.73
C ASP A 32 13.90 4.11 -13.91
N ALA A 33 14.65 3.46 -14.80
CA ALA A 33 14.44 2.06 -15.17
C ALA A 33 14.66 1.07 -14.01
N GLU A 34 15.61 1.36 -13.11
CA GLU A 34 15.86 0.49 -11.94
C GLU A 34 14.71 0.61 -10.94
N VAL A 35 14.24 1.83 -10.69
CA VAL A 35 13.09 2.09 -9.82
C VAL A 35 11.82 1.48 -10.41
N GLN A 36 11.58 1.65 -11.72
CA GLN A 36 10.45 1.02 -12.41
C GLN A 36 10.48 -0.51 -12.25
N SER A 37 11.63 -1.15 -12.49
CA SER A 37 11.76 -2.61 -12.32
C SER A 37 11.48 -3.04 -10.89
N ALA A 38 11.95 -2.29 -9.89
CA ALA A 38 11.69 -2.57 -8.49
C ALA A 38 10.19 -2.43 -8.14
N LEU A 39 9.53 -1.39 -8.65
CA LEU A 39 8.09 -1.15 -8.45
C LEU A 39 7.21 -2.21 -9.08
N LEU A 40 7.55 -2.67 -10.28
CA LEU A 40 6.81 -3.75 -10.95
C LEU A 40 6.92 -5.06 -10.16
N ALA A 41 8.12 -5.41 -9.70
CA ALA A 41 8.32 -6.57 -8.84
C ALA A 41 7.61 -6.43 -7.48
N ALA A 42 7.61 -5.23 -6.89
CA ALA A 42 6.86 -4.95 -5.66
C ALA A 42 5.35 -5.09 -5.87
N SER A 43 4.83 -4.65 -7.02
CA SER A 43 3.41 -4.73 -7.35
C SER A 43 2.90 -6.17 -7.37
N LEU A 44 3.69 -7.12 -7.91
CA LEU A 44 3.35 -8.54 -7.86
C LEU A 44 3.18 -9.02 -6.40
N ARG A 45 4.15 -8.71 -5.53
CA ARG A 45 4.07 -9.07 -4.10
C ARG A 45 2.89 -8.41 -3.39
N VAL A 46 2.56 -7.16 -3.73
CA VAL A 46 1.39 -6.45 -3.20
C VAL A 46 0.10 -7.17 -3.59
N VAL A 47 -0.04 -7.58 -4.86
CA VAL A 47 -1.21 -8.32 -5.35
C VAL A 47 -1.35 -9.66 -4.65
N GLU A 48 -0.28 -10.45 -4.57
CA GLU A 48 -0.29 -11.74 -3.86
C GLU A 48 -0.75 -11.60 -2.42
N ARG A 49 -0.21 -10.61 -1.68
CA ARG A 49 -0.60 -10.35 -0.29
C ARG A 49 -2.07 -9.94 -0.16
N ARG A 50 -2.57 -9.10 -1.07
CA ARG A 50 -3.97 -8.67 -1.05
C ARG A 50 -4.90 -9.84 -1.32
N MET A 51 -4.62 -10.65 -2.33
CA MET A 51 -5.40 -11.86 -2.63
C MET A 51 -5.37 -12.85 -1.45
N ALA A 52 -4.20 -13.09 -0.86
CA ALA A 52 -4.07 -13.90 0.34
C ALA A 52 -4.89 -13.35 1.53
N SER A 53 -4.96 -12.02 1.70
CA SER A 53 -5.77 -11.38 2.74
C SER A 53 -7.29 -11.53 2.51
N LEU A 54 -7.71 -11.72 1.26
CA LEU A 54 -9.08 -12.05 0.88
C LEU A 54 -9.39 -13.55 1.03
N GLY A 55 -8.39 -14.36 1.39
CA GLY A 55 -8.52 -15.82 1.47
C GLY A 55 -8.54 -16.50 0.10
N GLU A 56 -8.14 -15.79 -0.96
CA GLU A 56 -8.23 -16.25 -2.34
C GLU A 56 -6.82 -16.57 -2.87
N PRO A 57 -6.56 -17.80 -3.35
CA PRO A 57 -5.30 -18.13 -3.98
C PRO A 57 -5.21 -17.52 -5.37
N VAL A 58 -4.05 -16.94 -5.68
CA VAL A 58 -3.70 -16.53 -7.04
C VAL A 58 -3.37 -17.78 -7.84
N LEU A 59 -4.09 -18.01 -8.94
CA LEU A 59 -3.87 -19.14 -9.86
C LEU A 59 -2.78 -18.82 -10.88
N ASP A 60 -2.79 -17.57 -11.37
CA ASP A 60 -1.76 -17.04 -12.25
C ASP A 60 -1.62 -15.53 -12.01
N LEU A 61 -0.40 -15.03 -12.14
CA LEU A 61 -0.04 -13.63 -11.89
C LEU A 61 1.21 -13.29 -12.68
N ASN A 62 1.08 -12.33 -13.60
CA ASN A 62 2.18 -11.93 -14.46
C ASN A 62 2.19 -10.43 -14.70
N MET A 63 3.38 -9.88 -14.91
CA MET A 63 3.60 -8.51 -15.37
C MET A 63 4.25 -8.56 -16.75
N GLU A 64 3.52 -8.13 -17.77
CA GLU A 64 4.04 -8.00 -19.13
C GLU A 64 4.48 -6.57 -19.36
N GLN A 65 5.71 -6.40 -19.80
CA GLN A 65 6.21 -5.13 -20.33
C GLN A 65 6.09 -5.22 -21.85
N ASN A 66 5.11 -4.54 -22.42
CA ASN A 66 5.00 -4.40 -23.87
C ASN A 66 5.50 -2.99 -24.27
N GLY A 67 5.88 -2.80 -25.53
CA GLY A 67 6.39 -1.50 -26.00
C GLY A 67 5.40 -0.33 -25.86
N GLU A 68 4.17 -0.61 -25.43
CA GLU A 68 3.07 0.34 -25.23
C GLU A 68 2.78 0.63 -23.75
N GLY A 69 3.34 -0.15 -22.80
CA GLY A 69 3.08 0.00 -21.37
C GLY A 69 3.37 -1.26 -20.54
N ASN A 70 2.93 -1.25 -19.29
CA ASN A 70 2.99 -2.44 -18.43
C ASN A 70 1.58 -2.97 -18.23
N THR A 71 1.39 -4.27 -18.40
CA THR A 71 0.11 -4.94 -18.18
C THR A 71 0.26 -5.98 -17.07
N LEU A 72 -0.54 -5.82 -16.02
CA LEU A 72 -0.64 -6.79 -14.93
C LEU A 72 -1.82 -7.71 -15.18
N TYR A 73 -1.58 -9.02 -15.25
CA TYR A 73 -2.61 -10.05 -15.32
C TYR A 73 -2.74 -10.77 -13.98
N VAL A 74 -3.98 -11.00 -13.52
CA VAL A 74 -4.28 -11.74 -12.29
C VAL A 74 -5.42 -12.73 -12.56
N GLU A 75 -5.22 -13.99 -12.19
CA GLU A 75 -6.21 -15.06 -12.25
C GLU A 75 -6.48 -15.64 -10.87
N ALA A 76 -7.76 -15.88 -10.57
CA ALA A 76 -8.25 -16.43 -9.31
C ALA A 76 -9.46 -17.36 -9.56
N GLN A 77 -9.92 -18.08 -8.54
CA GLN A 77 -11.15 -18.89 -8.65
C GLN A 77 -12.37 -17.98 -8.65
N GLU A 78 -12.43 -17.02 -7.73
CA GLU A 78 -13.62 -16.21 -7.48
C GLU A 78 -13.52 -14.80 -8.09
N GLN A 79 -14.41 -14.47 -9.03
CA GLN A 79 -14.52 -13.12 -9.61
C GLN A 79 -14.73 -12.04 -8.53
N ALA A 80 -15.50 -12.35 -7.49
CA ALA A 80 -15.77 -11.40 -6.41
C ALA A 80 -14.48 -10.94 -5.69
N ALA A 81 -13.47 -11.81 -5.59
CA ALA A 81 -12.18 -11.43 -5.01
C ALA A 81 -11.39 -10.50 -5.95
N LEU A 82 -11.48 -10.71 -7.27
CA LEU A 82 -10.86 -9.86 -8.28
C LEU A 82 -11.51 -8.46 -8.35
N ASP A 83 -12.82 -8.38 -8.14
CA ASP A 83 -13.53 -7.11 -8.05
C ASP A 83 -13.04 -6.31 -6.82
N ILE A 84 -12.93 -6.95 -5.66
CA ILE A 84 -12.39 -6.32 -4.45
C ILE A 84 -10.91 -5.93 -4.64
N LEU A 85 -10.10 -6.78 -5.28
CA LEU A 85 -8.72 -6.46 -5.61
C LEU A 85 -8.65 -5.21 -6.50
N SER A 86 -9.52 -5.11 -7.51
CA SER A 86 -9.59 -3.97 -8.42
C SER A 86 -9.87 -2.67 -7.68
N ASP A 87 -10.83 -2.70 -6.75
CA ASP A 87 -11.15 -1.56 -5.88
C ASP A 87 -9.95 -1.17 -5.01
N LEU A 88 -9.28 -2.15 -4.39
CA LEU A 88 -8.12 -1.92 -3.54
C LEU A 88 -6.92 -1.34 -4.31
N LEU A 89 -6.68 -1.78 -5.55
CA LEU A 89 -5.57 -1.33 -6.40
C LEU A 89 -5.83 0.05 -7.01
N SER A 90 -7.09 0.35 -7.34
CA SER A 90 -7.50 1.62 -7.96
C SER A 90 -7.79 2.73 -6.94
N ALA A 91 -7.94 2.39 -5.66
CA ALA A 91 -8.17 3.35 -4.60
C ALA A 91 -7.00 4.35 -4.46
N PRO A 92 -7.26 5.67 -4.34
CA PRO A 92 -6.22 6.65 -4.08
C PRO A 92 -5.41 6.30 -2.83
N PHE A 93 -4.10 6.43 -2.92
CA PHE A 93 -3.22 6.27 -1.78
C PHE A 93 -3.13 7.57 -0.98
N ASP A 94 -3.20 7.45 0.36
CA ASP A 94 -3.14 8.58 1.28
C ASP A 94 -2.06 8.33 2.31
N LEU A 95 -1.07 9.23 2.34
CA LEU A 95 -0.07 9.30 3.40
C LEU A 95 0.06 10.76 3.81
N GLN A 96 0.02 11.03 5.11
CA GLN A 96 0.10 12.38 5.65
C GLN A 96 1.05 12.45 6.83
N VAL A 97 1.82 13.53 6.92
CA VAL A 97 2.49 13.93 8.15
C VAL A 97 1.61 14.97 8.84
N MET A 98 1.36 14.78 10.13
CA MET A 98 0.55 15.68 10.94
C MET A 98 1.32 16.13 12.18
N LYS A 99 1.07 17.35 12.64
CA LYS A 99 1.62 17.84 13.92
C LYS A 99 0.68 17.52 15.07
N GLN A 100 1.23 17.31 16.26
CA GLN A 100 0.42 17.22 17.46
C GLN A 100 -0.38 18.52 17.69
N ALA A 101 -1.64 18.37 18.07
CA ALA A 101 -2.56 19.44 18.39
C ALA A 101 -3.39 19.09 19.64
N THR A 102 -4.09 20.09 20.17
CA THR A 102 -5.15 19.86 21.15
C THR A 102 -6.31 19.10 20.50
N VAL A 103 -7.14 18.42 21.29
CA VAL A 103 -8.26 17.63 20.76
C VAL A 103 -9.26 18.53 20.02
N GLU A 104 -9.41 19.77 20.49
CA GLU A 104 -10.32 20.77 19.95
C GLU A 104 -9.88 21.32 18.58
N GLU A 105 -8.57 21.30 18.31
CA GLU A 105 -7.98 21.85 17.07
C GLU A 105 -7.52 20.78 16.08
N ALA A 106 -7.65 19.50 16.46
CA ALA A 106 -7.18 18.35 15.71
C ALA A 106 -8.14 18.00 14.56
N ASP A 107 -7.54 17.64 13.42
CA ASP A 107 -8.27 17.06 12.29
C ASP A 107 -8.53 15.56 12.55
N GLN A 108 -7.66 14.92 13.35
CA GLN A 108 -7.79 13.52 13.75
C GLN A 108 -7.39 13.32 15.21
N VAL A 109 -8.21 12.58 15.95
CA VAL A 109 -7.92 12.17 17.33
C VAL A 109 -7.63 10.69 17.35
N VAL A 110 -6.49 10.32 17.93
CA VAL A 110 -6.07 8.92 18.06
C VAL A 110 -6.10 8.54 19.54
N GLU A 111 -6.88 7.53 19.88
CA GLU A 111 -7.02 7.04 21.25
C GLU A 111 -5.65 6.71 21.85
N GLY A 112 -5.39 7.20 23.07
CA GLY A 112 -4.09 7.01 23.75
C GLY A 112 -2.92 7.83 23.18
N HIS A 113 -3.07 8.47 22.02
CA HIS A 113 -1.98 9.20 21.35
C HIS A 113 -2.19 10.71 21.22
N GLY A 114 -3.45 11.19 21.32
CA GLY A 114 -3.81 12.61 21.31
C GLY A 114 -4.37 13.10 19.98
N GLY A 115 -4.49 14.43 19.86
CA GLY A 115 -4.94 15.10 18.64
C GLY A 115 -3.81 15.39 17.66
N PHE A 116 -4.11 15.29 16.37
CA PHE A 116 -3.19 15.56 15.27
C PHE A 116 -3.86 16.47 14.23
N LYS A 117 -3.08 17.39 13.67
CA LYS A 117 -3.52 18.38 12.69
C LYS A 117 -2.65 18.30 11.44
N GLN A 118 -3.29 18.32 10.28
CA GLN A 118 -2.64 18.31 8.99
C GLN A 118 -1.75 19.54 8.81
N VAL A 119 -0.61 19.34 8.13
CA VAL A 119 0.37 20.39 7.84
C VAL A 119 0.72 20.51 6.36
N GLY A 120 -0.02 19.83 5.49
CA GLY A 120 0.19 19.87 4.04
C GLY A 120 1.45 19.15 3.56
N ILE A 121 1.92 18.16 4.33
CA ILE A 121 2.98 17.24 3.94
C ILE A 121 2.33 15.89 3.67
N ASN A 122 2.40 15.40 2.44
CA ASN A 122 1.64 14.24 1.98
C ASN A 122 2.49 13.26 1.14
N GLN A 123 1.85 12.30 0.47
CA GLN A 123 2.52 11.34 -0.39
C GLN A 123 3.35 11.96 -1.53
N ASP A 124 2.98 13.14 -2.03
CA ASP A 124 3.68 13.81 -3.13
C ASP A 124 5.04 14.38 -2.67
N ASP A 125 5.22 14.55 -1.36
CA ASP A 125 6.47 14.99 -0.75
C ASP A 125 7.47 13.85 -0.50
N ILE A 126 7.07 12.61 -0.78
CA ILE A 126 7.88 11.40 -0.54
C ILE A 126 8.51 10.95 -1.85
N MET A 127 9.82 10.71 -1.81
CA MET A 127 10.57 10.17 -2.93
C MET A 127 10.62 8.64 -2.90
N TRP A 128 10.88 8.05 -1.72
CA TRP A 128 11.02 6.61 -1.58
C TRP A 128 10.99 6.15 -0.12
N LEU A 129 10.53 4.92 0.14
CA LEU A 129 10.71 4.22 1.40
C LEU A 129 11.69 3.06 1.25
N SER A 130 12.73 3.04 2.10
CA SER A 130 13.70 1.95 2.18
C SER A 130 13.51 1.13 3.44
N ALA A 131 13.31 -0.19 3.29
CA ALA A 131 13.30 -1.11 4.42
C ALA A 131 14.68 -1.71 4.68
N SER A 132 15.04 -1.87 5.95
CA SER A 132 16.29 -2.50 6.39
C SER A 132 16.10 -3.22 7.73
N GLU A 133 17.08 -4.02 8.14
CA GLU A 133 17.09 -4.69 9.44
C GLU A 133 17.82 -3.85 10.51
N GLU A 134 17.29 -3.84 11.73
CA GLU A 134 17.94 -3.33 12.92
C GLU A 134 18.66 -4.45 13.68
N PRO A 135 19.64 -4.14 14.54
CA PRO A 135 20.21 -5.13 15.45
C PRO A 135 19.10 -5.87 16.23
N GLY A 136 19.06 -7.20 16.08
CA GLY A 136 18.07 -8.05 16.75
C GLY A 136 16.89 -8.49 15.87
N GLY A 137 16.94 -8.29 14.55
CA GLY A 137 15.96 -8.83 13.61
C GLY A 137 14.68 -8.00 13.44
N LYS A 138 14.59 -6.87 14.16
CA LYS A 138 13.53 -5.89 13.98
C LYS A 138 13.69 -5.17 12.65
N GLY A 139 12.58 -4.73 12.08
CA GLY A 139 12.57 -3.95 10.86
C GLY A 139 12.72 -2.46 11.13
N ARG A 140 13.26 -1.77 10.12
CA ARG A 140 13.37 -0.32 10.04
C ARG A 140 12.89 0.14 8.68
N VAL A 141 12.22 1.28 8.63
CA VAL A 141 11.85 1.96 7.39
C VAL A 141 12.41 3.37 7.42
N THR A 142 13.17 3.75 6.39
CA THR A 142 13.64 5.11 6.17
C THR A 142 12.77 5.75 5.09
N ILE A 143 12.16 6.90 5.41
CA ILE A 143 11.37 7.71 4.50
C ILE A 143 12.26 8.82 3.95
N THR A 144 12.54 8.75 2.66
CA THR A 144 13.27 9.78 1.94
C THR A 144 12.28 10.73 1.28
N PHE A 145 12.39 12.01 1.63
CA PHE A 145 11.54 13.08 1.09
C PHE A 145 12.16 13.69 -0.16
N SER A 146 11.31 14.23 -1.06
CA SER A 146 11.74 15.11 -2.14
C SER A 146 12.38 16.39 -1.59
N GLU A 147 13.06 17.18 -2.42
CA GLU A 147 13.63 18.47 -1.98
C GLU A 147 12.55 19.40 -1.39
N GLU A 148 11.39 19.48 -2.04
CA GLU A 148 10.24 20.22 -1.54
C GLU A 148 9.75 19.66 -0.20
N GLY A 149 9.60 18.34 -0.10
CA GLY A 149 9.21 17.65 1.12
C GLY A 149 10.17 17.91 2.28
N ARG A 150 11.48 17.87 2.02
CA ARG A 150 12.53 18.22 3.01
C ARG A 150 12.39 19.67 3.47
N GLY A 151 12.09 20.60 2.57
CA GLY A 151 11.83 22.00 2.91
C GLY A 151 10.63 22.16 3.85
N LYS A 152 9.50 21.50 3.55
CA LYS A 152 8.31 21.50 4.40
C LYS A 152 8.58 20.85 5.77
N MET A 153 9.26 19.71 5.78
CA MET A 153 9.66 19.01 7.00
C MET A 153 10.62 19.83 7.87
N GLY A 154 11.58 20.54 7.28
CA GLY A 154 12.47 21.45 8.00
C GLY A 154 11.71 22.58 8.70
N LYS A 155 10.72 23.18 8.02
CA LYS A 155 9.83 24.17 8.63
C LYS A 155 9.01 23.56 9.78
N LEU A 156 8.45 22.37 9.57
CA LEU A 156 7.71 21.64 10.59
C LEU A 156 8.55 21.40 11.85
N PHE A 157 9.79 20.93 11.70
CA PHE A 157 10.71 20.66 12.80
C PHE A 157 11.03 21.93 13.60
N LYS A 158 11.35 23.01 12.88
CA LYS A 158 11.65 24.31 13.50
C LYS A 158 10.49 24.84 14.35
N GLU A 159 9.25 24.69 13.88
CA GLU A 159 8.05 25.19 14.56
C GLU A 159 7.55 24.26 15.68
N ASN A 160 7.99 23.00 15.74
CA ASN A 160 7.41 21.98 16.62
C ASN A 160 8.43 21.24 17.49
N LYS A 161 9.61 21.82 17.72
CA LYS A 161 10.60 21.30 18.68
C LYS A 161 9.97 21.02 20.04
N GLY A 162 10.25 19.84 20.58
CA GLY A 162 9.70 19.33 21.85
C GLY A 162 8.26 18.81 21.76
N LYS A 163 7.63 18.80 20.58
CA LYS A 163 6.30 18.23 20.33
C LYS A 163 6.40 16.98 19.47
N PHE A 164 5.31 16.22 19.44
CA PHE A 164 5.21 15.07 18.56
C PHE A 164 4.70 15.44 17.16
N ILE A 165 5.14 14.68 16.18
CA ILE A 165 4.51 14.57 14.86
C ILE A 165 4.05 13.13 14.66
N GLY A 166 3.03 12.93 13.82
CA GLY A 166 2.51 11.63 13.45
C GLY A 166 2.64 11.40 11.96
N ILE A 167 3.00 10.18 11.57
CA ILE A 167 2.90 9.70 10.19
C ILE A 167 1.64 8.85 10.11
N PHE A 168 0.77 9.19 9.16
CA PHE A 168 -0.49 8.52 8.92
C PHE A 168 -0.47 7.89 7.54
N VAL A 169 -0.91 6.63 7.44
CA VAL A 169 -1.12 5.94 6.16
C VAL A 169 -2.57 5.46 6.15
N ARG A 170 -3.34 5.87 5.14
CA ARG A 170 -4.78 5.57 5.03
C ARG A 170 -5.53 5.91 6.32
N SER A 171 -5.27 7.11 6.85
CA SER A 171 -5.81 7.62 8.13
C SER A 171 -5.48 6.79 9.39
N GLN A 172 -4.52 5.87 9.34
CA GLN A 172 -4.03 5.14 10.52
C GLN A 172 -2.68 5.70 10.97
N LEU A 173 -2.53 5.98 12.26
CA LEU A 173 -1.26 6.42 12.84
C LEU A 173 -0.26 5.24 12.81
N VAL A 174 0.74 5.32 11.93
CA VAL A 174 1.76 4.27 11.79
C VAL A 174 3.02 4.57 12.59
N SER A 175 3.31 5.84 12.86
CA SER A 175 4.46 6.24 13.66
C SER A 175 4.22 7.58 14.35
N LYS A 176 4.71 7.71 15.58
CA LYS A 176 4.69 8.94 16.37
C LYS A 176 6.11 9.29 16.78
N LEU A 177 6.57 10.47 16.38
CA LEU A 177 7.97 10.89 16.50
C LEU A 177 8.06 12.16 17.34
N LEU A 178 8.99 12.19 18.31
CA LEU A 178 9.31 13.42 19.04
C LEU A 178 10.29 14.26 18.22
N VAL A 179 9.96 15.54 18.01
CA VAL A 179 10.88 16.48 17.35
C VAL A 179 11.90 16.99 18.37
N GLU A 180 13.05 16.33 18.44
CA GLU A 180 14.09 16.65 19.44
C GLU A 180 14.91 17.89 19.07
N THR A 181 15.08 18.15 17.77
CA THR A 181 15.83 19.30 17.25
C THR A 181 15.00 20.13 16.29
N ASP A 182 15.32 21.41 16.19
CA ASP A 182 14.69 22.40 15.29
C ASP A 182 15.21 22.31 13.84
N GLU A 183 16.03 21.31 13.54
CA GLU A 183 16.59 21.05 12.21
C GLU A 183 16.28 19.62 11.78
N LEU A 184 15.92 19.45 10.50
CA LEU A 184 15.86 18.14 9.88
C LEU A 184 17.28 17.76 9.40
N LYS A 185 18.00 16.99 10.22
CA LYS A 185 19.38 16.59 9.91
C LYS A 185 19.43 15.45 8.91
N ASP A 186 18.61 14.43 9.14
CA ASP A 186 18.58 13.19 8.38
C ASP A 186 17.16 12.86 7.91
N ASP A 187 17.03 11.78 7.14
CA ASP A 187 15.73 11.22 6.76
C ASP A 187 14.95 10.73 7.98
N ILE A 188 13.62 10.65 7.84
CA ILE A 188 12.77 10.16 8.91
C ILE A 188 12.84 8.64 8.97
N VAL A 189 13.03 8.09 10.16
CA VAL A 189 13.17 6.66 10.39
C VAL A 189 12.04 6.16 11.29
N ILE A 190 11.33 5.12 10.83
CA ILE A 190 10.40 4.33 11.62
C ILE A 190 11.18 3.08 12.09
N THR A 191 11.40 2.99 13.39
CA THR A 191 12.13 1.89 14.05
C THR A 191 11.17 0.93 14.73
N ASP A 192 11.71 -0.13 15.33
CA ASP A 192 10.95 -1.08 16.16
C ASP A 192 9.81 -1.82 15.44
N ILE A 193 9.88 -1.94 14.11
CA ILE A 193 8.94 -2.77 13.35
C ILE A 193 9.20 -4.24 13.74
N PRO A 194 8.18 -5.06 14.03
CA PRO A 194 8.39 -6.36 14.67
C PRO A 194 9.35 -7.30 13.93
N THR A 195 9.39 -7.23 12.61
CA THR A 195 10.31 -8.01 11.77
C THR A 195 10.76 -7.19 10.56
N VAL A 196 11.93 -7.52 10.01
CA VAL A 196 12.40 -6.94 8.74
C VAL A 196 11.44 -7.26 7.58
N GLN A 197 10.80 -8.43 7.59
CA GLN A 197 9.81 -8.79 6.57
C GLN A 197 8.60 -7.83 6.59
N LEU A 198 8.11 -7.45 7.78
CA LEU A 198 7.03 -6.47 7.89
C LEU A 198 7.46 -5.07 7.42
N ALA A 199 8.71 -4.68 7.67
CA ALA A 199 9.26 -3.44 7.14
C ALA A 199 9.28 -3.44 5.60
N HIS A 200 9.69 -4.55 4.98
CA HIS A 200 9.64 -4.70 3.52
C HIS A 200 8.21 -4.66 2.97
N VAL A 201 7.26 -5.34 3.63
CA VAL A 201 5.85 -5.30 3.24
C VAL A 201 5.32 -3.87 3.28
N PHE A 202 5.61 -3.13 4.36
CA PHE A 202 5.19 -1.74 4.48
C PHE A 202 5.82 -0.85 3.41
N ALA A 203 7.13 -0.97 3.17
CA ALA A 203 7.82 -0.18 2.15
C ALA A 203 7.28 -0.48 0.74
N ASP A 204 7.07 -1.76 0.40
CA ASP A 204 6.46 -2.17 -0.88
C ASP A 204 5.05 -1.55 -1.03
N ASP A 205 4.19 -1.70 -0.02
CA ASP A 205 2.80 -1.22 -0.07
C ASP A 205 2.72 0.29 -0.25
N VAL A 206 3.58 1.04 0.45
CA VAL A 206 3.63 2.50 0.35
C VAL A 206 4.23 2.92 -1.00
N ASN A 207 5.39 2.38 -1.39
CA ASN A 207 6.02 2.76 -2.65
C ASN A 207 5.13 2.44 -3.86
N VAL A 208 4.48 1.27 -3.88
CA VAL A 208 3.49 0.95 -4.92
C VAL A 208 2.30 1.91 -4.85
N GLY A 209 1.79 2.21 -3.65
CA GLY A 209 0.69 3.16 -3.49
C GLY A 209 0.99 4.57 -3.98
N ILE A 210 2.22 5.06 -3.79
CA ILE A 210 2.64 6.41 -4.20
C ILE A 210 2.99 6.46 -5.69
N HIS A 211 3.69 5.43 -6.20
CA HIS A 211 4.34 5.50 -7.49
C HIS A 211 3.64 4.73 -8.61
N MET A 212 2.62 3.93 -8.30
CA MET A 212 1.91 3.10 -9.27
C MET A 212 0.44 3.49 -9.39
N THR A 213 -0.07 3.53 -10.61
CA THR A 213 -1.49 3.62 -10.90
C THR A 213 -1.94 2.37 -11.65
N PHE A 214 -2.98 1.71 -11.16
CA PHE A 214 -3.60 0.54 -11.78
C PHE A 214 -4.94 0.95 -12.38
N ARG A 215 -5.16 0.63 -13.66
CA ARG A 215 -6.44 0.86 -14.35
C ARG A 215 -6.95 -0.45 -14.91
N PRO A 216 -8.08 -0.98 -14.43
CA PRO A 216 -8.68 -2.19 -14.98
C PRO A 216 -8.90 -2.06 -16.50
N LEU A 217 -8.51 -3.09 -17.24
CA LEU A 217 -8.81 -3.22 -18.65
C LEU A 217 -10.22 -3.82 -18.85
N PRO A 218 -10.95 -3.40 -19.89
CA PRO A 218 -12.30 -3.87 -20.18
C PRO A 218 -12.36 -5.33 -20.66
#